data_AF-A0ABD5TYR1-F1
#
_entry.id   AF-A0ABD5TYR1-F1
#
_cell.length_a   1.000
_cell.length_b   1.000
_cell.length_c   1.000
_cell.angle_alpha   90.00
_cell.angle_beta   90.00
_cell.angle_gamma   90.00
#
_symmetry.space_group_name_H-M   'P 1'
#
loop_
_entity.id
_entity.type
_entity.pdbx_description
1 polymer ?
#
loop_
_entity_poly.entity_id
_entity_poly.type
_entity_poly.pdbx_seq_one_letter_code
_entity_poly.pdbx_strand_id
1 'polypeptide(L)'
;MTDEELRSEVNQLKSDFQGLLKQHQTALQRIDELEDRVEDLEAENDALRRGADLVQTVRKNGATTTEKRAVEVINTLGRRAGGRPDSQPARSELDATGIVNALGGSIDRTNTYGFMDDVVELVGNPNVLWKQKEPRSSSDNTRLVLDLRNGDLPEMVAGHELEVTTA
;
A
#
# COMPACT_ATOMS: atom_id res chain seq x y z
N MET A 1 54.15 60.23 -10.54
CA MET A 1 53.85 58.97 -11.24
C MET A 1 54.65 58.97 -12.53
N THR A 2 55.54 58.01 -12.71
CA THR A 2 56.40 57.90 -13.90
C THR A 2 55.66 57.18 -15.03
N ASP A 3 56.11 57.36 -16.27
CA ASP A 3 55.56 56.64 -17.43
C ASP A 3 55.67 55.11 -17.27
N GLU A 4 56.66 54.67 -16.49
CA GLU A 4 56.93 53.26 -16.20
C GLU A 4 55.94 52.68 -15.17
N GLU A 5 55.59 53.45 -14.13
CA GLU A 5 54.52 53.11 -13.18
C GLU A 5 53.16 52.99 -13.88
N LEU A 6 52.83 53.93 -14.78
CA LEU A 6 51.61 53.90 -15.59
C LEU A 6 51.53 52.65 -16.48
N ARG A 7 52.63 52.27 -17.14
CA ARG A 7 52.66 51.06 -17.97
C ARG A 7 52.49 49.79 -17.13
N SER A 8 53.06 49.76 -15.93
CA SER A 8 52.88 48.64 -15.01
C SER A 8 51.42 48.49 -14.58
N GLU A 9 50.77 49.58 -14.19
CA GLU A 9 49.35 49.57 -13.81
C GLU A 9 48.44 49.15 -14.97
N VAL A 10 48.67 49.66 -16.18
CA VAL A 10 47.89 49.28 -17.37
C VAL A 10 48.05 47.79 -17.67
N ASN A 11 49.26 47.24 -17.53
CA ASN A 11 49.51 45.82 -17.74
C ASN A 11 48.84 44.96 -16.66
N GLN A 12 48.87 45.40 -15.40
CA GLN A 12 48.19 44.72 -14.31
C GLN A 12 46.67 44.71 -14.54
N LEU A 13 46.07 45.87 -14.85
CA LEU A 13 44.64 45.99 -15.10
C LEU A 13 44.20 45.13 -16.30
N LYS A 14 45.03 45.04 -17.35
CA LYS A 14 44.77 44.18 -18.50
C LYS A 14 44.81 42.70 -18.12
N SER A 15 45.76 42.30 -17.29
CA SER A 15 45.86 40.93 -16.77
C SER A 15 44.63 40.59 -15.90
N ASP A 16 44.25 41.48 -15.00
CA ASP A 16 43.10 41.30 -14.11
C ASP A 16 41.79 41.22 -14.92
N PHE A 17 41.61 42.08 -15.93
CA PHE A 17 40.46 42.04 -16.82
C PHE A 17 40.38 40.72 -17.61
N GLN A 18 41.52 40.23 -18.12
CA GLN A 18 41.57 38.92 -18.78
C GLN A 18 41.26 37.76 -17.82
N GLY A 19 41.69 37.86 -16.56
CA GLY A 19 41.35 36.92 -15.51
C GLY A 19 39.85 36.90 -15.23
N LEU A 20 39.23 38.08 -15.09
CA LEU A 20 37.80 38.24 -14.85
C LEU A 20 36.96 37.70 -16.02
N LEU A 21 37.39 37.96 -17.27
CA LEU A 21 36.74 37.43 -18.47
C LEU A 21 36.73 35.90 -18.49
N LYS A 22 37.85 35.26 -18.16
CA LYS A 22 37.93 33.79 -18.07
C LYS A 22 37.01 33.25 -16.98
N GLN A 23 37.02 33.86 -15.80
CA GLN A 23 36.13 33.47 -14.70
C GLN A 23 34.66 33.60 -15.09
N HIS A 24 34.29 34.69 -15.77
CA HIS A 24 32.92 34.88 -16.23
C HIS A 24 32.50 33.84 -17.26
N GLN A 25 33.37 33.50 -18.22
CA GLN A 25 33.11 32.43 -19.19
C GLN A 25 32.95 31.06 -18.51
N THR A 26 33.80 30.73 -17.55
CA THR A 26 33.67 29.48 -16.78
C THR A 26 32.40 29.46 -15.94
N ALA A 27 32.00 30.60 -15.37
CA ALA A 27 30.76 30.70 -14.61
C ALA A 27 29.52 30.49 -15.51
N LEU A 28 29.51 31.05 -16.72
CA LEU A 28 28.43 30.85 -17.68
C LEU A 28 28.31 29.38 -18.10
N GLN A 29 29.42 28.72 -18.43
CA GLN A 29 29.40 27.29 -18.74
C GLN A 29 28.85 26.44 -17.59
N ARG A 30 29.19 26.80 -16.35
CA ARG A 30 28.69 26.11 -15.16
C ARG A 30 27.19 26.34 -14.95
N ILE A 31 26.69 27.53 -15.29
CA ILE A 31 25.25 27.83 -15.21
C ILE A 31 24.50 26.95 -16.21
N ASP A 32 24.94 26.90 -17.47
CA ASP A 32 24.32 26.08 -18.50
C ASP A 32 24.29 24.59 -18.07
N GLU A 33 25.41 24.04 -17.58
CA GLU A 33 25.48 22.67 -17.08
C GLU A 33 24.53 22.38 -15.90
N LEU A 34 24.32 23.38 -15.04
CA LEU A 34 23.42 23.25 -13.89
C LEU A 34 21.96 23.37 -14.30
N GLU A 35 21.64 24.23 -15.27
CA GLU A 35 20.29 24.36 -15.83
C GLU A 35 19.85 23.06 -16.49
N ASP A 36 20.69 22.48 -17.36
CA ASP A 36 20.43 21.17 -17.99
C ASP A 36 20.19 20.07 -16.93
N ARG A 37 20.99 20.07 -15.87
CA ARG A 37 20.87 19.07 -14.80
C ARG A 37 19.63 19.26 -13.93
N VAL A 38 19.17 20.49 -13.75
CA VAL A 38 17.90 20.76 -13.06
C VAL A 38 16.74 20.23 -13.88
N GLU A 39 16.73 20.46 -15.20
CA GLU A 39 15.68 19.95 -16.09
C GLU A 39 15.61 18.41 -16.05
N ASP A 40 16.76 17.72 -16.15
CA ASP A 40 16.83 16.26 -16.05
C ASP A 40 16.26 15.73 -14.71
N LEU A 41 16.63 16.38 -13.60
CA LEU A 41 16.17 15.99 -12.27
C LEU A 41 14.69 16.25 -12.05
N GLU A 42 14.15 17.33 -12.61
CA GLU A 42 12.71 17.61 -12.59
C GLU A 42 11.93 16.55 -13.38
N ALA A 43 12.41 16.19 -14.56
CA ALA A 43 11.82 15.13 -15.38
C ALA A 43 11.84 13.76 -14.66
N GLU A 44 12.94 13.42 -13.99
CA GLU A 44 13.06 12.21 -13.17
C GLU A 44 12.07 12.24 -11.98
N ASN A 45 11.96 13.37 -11.28
CA ASN A 45 11.03 13.53 -10.16
C ASN A 45 9.58 13.31 -10.61
N ASP A 46 9.19 13.85 -11.76
CA ASP A 46 7.86 13.69 -12.31
C ASP A 46 7.57 12.26 -12.77
N ALA A 47 8.58 11.54 -13.26
CA ALA A 47 8.46 10.11 -13.53
C ALA A 47 8.24 9.31 -12.24
N LEU A 48 9.01 9.60 -11.18
CA LEU A 48 8.89 8.95 -9.88
C LEU A 48 7.53 9.22 -9.22
N ARG A 49 7.05 10.48 -9.26
CA ARG A 49 5.72 10.86 -8.75
C ARG A 49 4.60 10.08 -9.45
N ARG A 50 4.62 10.03 -10.78
CA ARG A 50 3.65 9.22 -11.55
C ARG A 50 3.71 7.73 -11.18
N GLY A 51 4.91 7.20 -10.94
CA GLY A 51 5.10 5.84 -10.46
C GLY A 51 4.48 5.61 -9.08
N ALA A 52 4.67 6.55 -8.14
CA ALA A 52 4.09 6.50 -6.81
C ALA A 52 2.55 6.56 -6.83
N ASP A 53 1.97 7.43 -7.65
CA ASP A 53 0.52 7.55 -7.83
C ASP A 53 -0.09 6.27 -8.38
N LEU A 54 0.59 5.63 -9.35
CA LEU A 54 0.16 4.35 -9.90
C LEU A 54 0.21 3.24 -8.83
N VAL A 55 1.30 3.16 -8.05
CA VAL A 55 1.41 2.20 -6.94
C VAL A 55 0.32 2.43 -5.91
N GLN A 56 0.03 3.68 -5.56
CA GLN A 56 -1.04 4.02 -4.63
C GLN A 56 -2.41 3.64 -5.18
N THR A 57 -2.65 3.87 -6.48
CA THR A 57 -3.91 3.50 -7.15
C THR A 57 -4.09 1.98 -7.22
N VAL A 58 -3.04 1.24 -7.58
CA VAL A 58 -3.03 -0.23 -7.59
C VAL A 58 -3.29 -0.79 -6.20
N ARG A 59 -2.62 -0.22 -5.17
CA ARG A 59 -2.85 -0.60 -3.77
C ARG A 59 -4.29 -0.31 -3.33
N LYS A 60 -4.83 0.87 -3.65
CA LYS A 60 -6.20 1.25 -3.30
C LYS A 60 -7.24 0.35 -3.97
N ASN A 61 -7.06 0.04 -5.25
CA ASN A 61 -7.95 -0.86 -5.99
C ASN A 61 -7.86 -2.30 -5.48
N GLY A 62 -6.64 -2.78 -5.16
CA GLY A 62 -6.42 -4.09 -4.53
C GLY A 62 -7.02 -4.19 -3.12
N ALA A 63 -6.85 -3.15 -2.29
CA ALA A 63 -7.42 -3.06 -0.95
C ALA A 63 -8.96 -3.10 -0.99
N THR A 64 -9.57 -2.27 -1.84
CA THR A 64 -11.03 -2.26 -2.03
C THR A 64 -11.57 -3.62 -2.49
N THR A 65 -10.80 -4.36 -3.29
CA THR A 65 -11.17 -5.71 -3.74
C THR A 65 -11.03 -6.73 -2.61
N THR A 66 -10.01 -6.59 -1.76
CA THR A 66 -9.76 -7.47 -0.61
C THR A 66 -10.81 -7.25 0.47
N GLU A 67 -11.15 -6.01 0.79
CA GLU A 67 -12.18 -5.60 1.75
C GLU A 67 -13.55 -6.16 1.34
N LYS A 68 -13.96 -5.99 0.07
CA LYS A 68 -15.22 -6.56 -0.44
C LYS A 68 -15.26 -8.09 -0.35
N ARG A 69 -14.14 -8.76 -0.65
CA ARG A 69 -14.04 -10.22 -0.48
C ARG A 69 -14.13 -10.62 0.98
N ALA A 70 -13.52 -9.84 1.88
CA ALA A 70 -13.56 -10.11 3.31
C ALA A 70 -14.99 -10.02 3.83
N VAL A 71 -15.73 -8.98 3.42
CA VAL A 71 -17.15 -8.81 3.73
C VAL A 71 -17.98 -10.00 3.25
N GLU A 72 -17.79 -10.48 2.02
CA GLU A 72 -18.54 -11.65 1.52
C GLU A 72 -18.26 -12.92 2.34
N VAL A 73 -17.00 -13.14 2.74
CA VAL A 73 -16.62 -14.28 3.59
C VAL A 73 -17.21 -14.17 4.99
N ILE A 74 -17.19 -12.97 5.58
CA ILE A 74 -17.80 -12.70 6.89
C ILE A 74 -19.32 -12.88 6.80
N ASN A 75 -19.98 -12.35 5.77
CA ASN A 75 -21.41 -12.55 5.54
C ASN A 75 -21.76 -14.02 5.31
N THR A 76 -20.89 -14.78 4.64
CA THR A 76 -21.08 -16.22 4.46
C THR A 76 -20.97 -16.98 5.78
N LEU A 77 -19.97 -16.66 6.61
CA LEU A 77 -19.84 -17.21 7.96
C LEU A 77 -21.02 -16.82 8.84
N GLY A 78 -21.42 -15.55 8.82
CA GLY A 78 -22.53 -15.02 9.59
C GLY A 78 -23.86 -15.65 9.22
N ARG A 79 -24.17 -15.80 7.92
CA ARG A 79 -25.37 -16.53 7.46
C ARG A 79 -25.37 -18.00 7.92
N ARG A 80 -24.20 -18.65 7.93
CA ARG A 80 -24.05 -20.03 8.42
C ARG A 80 -24.21 -20.14 9.94
N ALA A 81 -23.79 -19.10 10.68
CA ALA A 81 -23.94 -19.05 12.13
C ALA A 81 -25.37 -18.63 12.56
N GLY A 82 -26.02 -17.73 11.81
CA GLY A 82 -27.40 -17.29 12.09
C GLY A 82 -28.49 -18.27 11.62
N GLY A 83 -28.13 -19.33 10.88
CA GLY A 83 -29.10 -20.20 10.20
C GLY A 83 -29.71 -21.31 11.07
N ARG A 84 -30.82 -21.02 11.78
CA ARG A 84 -32.06 -21.84 11.93
C ARG A 84 -33.00 -21.22 13.00
N PRO A 85 -34.34 -21.20 12.79
CA PRO A 85 -35.31 -20.67 13.77
C PRO A 85 -35.40 -21.45 15.08
N ASP A 86 -35.01 -22.73 15.11
CA ASP A 86 -35.34 -23.64 16.22
C ASP A 86 -34.15 -24.27 16.98
N SER A 87 -32.89 -24.02 16.62
CA SER A 87 -31.70 -24.42 17.44
C SER A 87 -30.39 -23.90 16.84
N GLN A 88 -29.52 -23.37 17.71
CA GLN A 88 -28.25 -22.67 17.39
C GLN A 88 -27.34 -23.41 16.40
N PRO A 89 -26.71 -22.65 15.50
CA PRO A 89 -25.26 -22.68 15.48
C PRO A 89 -24.65 -21.29 15.60
N ALA A 90 -24.50 -20.75 16.82
CA ALA A 90 -23.77 -19.49 17.06
C ALA A 90 -22.27 -19.53 16.64
N ARG A 91 -21.83 -20.60 15.98
CA ARG A 91 -20.48 -20.82 15.47
C ARG A 91 -20.52 -21.39 14.05
N SER A 92 -19.65 -20.90 13.17
CA SER A 92 -19.45 -21.40 11.82
C SER A 92 -17.97 -21.39 11.43
N GLU A 93 -17.60 -22.18 10.42
CA GLU A 93 -16.22 -22.24 9.95
C GLU A 93 -16.13 -22.44 8.43
N LEU A 94 -15.04 -21.93 7.86
CA LEU A 94 -14.66 -22.10 6.45
C LEU A 94 -13.18 -22.48 6.35
N ASP A 95 -12.89 -23.59 5.69
CA ASP A 95 -11.54 -23.91 5.27
C ASP A 95 -11.16 -23.16 3.98
N ALA A 96 -9.93 -23.35 3.49
CA ALA A 96 -9.47 -22.67 2.27
C ALA A 96 -10.38 -22.96 1.06
N THR A 97 -10.90 -24.17 0.93
CA THR A 97 -11.83 -24.53 -0.15
C THR A 97 -13.17 -23.82 0.02
N GLY A 98 -13.67 -23.75 1.25
CA GLY A 98 -14.89 -23.03 1.61
C GLY A 98 -14.81 -21.53 1.31
N ILE A 99 -13.66 -20.89 1.57
CA ILE A 99 -13.42 -19.48 1.23
C ILE A 99 -13.41 -19.28 -0.29
N VAL A 100 -12.68 -20.12 -1.04
CA VAL A 100 -12.65 -20.04 -2.51
C VAL A 100 -14.06 -20.16 -3.08
N ASN A 101 -14.86 -21.08 -2.54
CA ASN A 101 -16.24 -21.28 -2.97
C ASN A 101 -17.16 -20.11 -2.59
N ALA A 102 -17.04 -19.56 -1.38
CA ALA A 102 -17.79 -18.37 -0.95
C ALA A 102 -17.51 -17.18 -1.87
N LEU A 103 -16.28 -17.08 -2.38
CA LEU A 103 -15.84 -16.03 -3.29
C LEU A 103 -16.03 -16.36 -4.78
N GLY A 104 -16.73 -17.44 -5.12
CA GLY A 104 -16.98 -17.85 -6.50
C GLY A 104 -15.72 -18.16 -7.32
N GLY A 105 -14.64 -18.59 -6.68
CA GLY A 105 -13.36 -18.89 -7.33
C GLY A 105 -12.45 -17.67 -7.57
N SER A 106 -12.77 -16.50 -7.02
CA SER A 106 -12.05 -15.25 -7.29
C SER A 106 -10.72 -15.07 -6.53
N ILE A 107 -10.31 -16.06 -5.72
CA ILE A 107 -9.03 -16.07 -4.99
C ILE A 107 -8.26 -17.36 -5.25
N ASP A 108 -6.94 -17.23 -5.41
CA ASP A 108 -6.02 -18.37 -5.49
C ASP A 108 -5.89 -19.04 -4.11
N ARG A 109 -5.89 -20.38 -4.09
CA ARG A 109 -5.68 -21.20 -2.89
C ARG A 109 -4.39 -20.85 -2.15
N THR A 110 -3.34 -20.44 -2.86
CA THR A 110 -2.05 -20.04 -2.29
C THR A 110 -2.16 -18.78 -1.43
N ASN A 111 -3.01 -17.83 -1.85
CA ASN A 111 -3.21 -16.56 -1.17
C ASN A 111 -4.33 -16.62 -0.11
N THR A 112 -5.10 -17.71 -0.08
CA THR A 112 -6.26 -17.85 0.80
C THR A 112 -5.88 -17.83 2.28
N TYR A 113 -4.71 -18.36 2.66
CA TYR A 113 -4.29 -18.36 4.06
C TYR A 113 -3.86 -16.98 4.57
N GLY A 114 -3.18 -16.18 3.73
CA GLY A 114 -2.87 -14.79 4.09
C GLY A 114 -4.13 -13.95 4.17
N PHE A 115 -5.05 -14.15 3.21
CA PHE A 115 -6.36 -13.52 3.24
C PHE A 115 -7.19 -13.86 4.50
N MET A 116 -7.09 -15.08 5.05
CA MET A 116 -7.72 -15.39 6.35
C MET A 116 -7.18 -14.51 7.49
N ASP A 117 -5.89 -14.17 7.48
CA ASP A 117 -5.29 -13.29 8.48
C ASP A 117 -5.83 -11.85 8.30
N ASP A 118 -5.90 -11.36 7.06
CA ASP A 118 -6.45 -10.04 6.72
C ASP A 118 -7.92 -9.91 7.17
N VAL A 119 -8.72 -10.95 6.96
CA VAL A 119 -10.14 -10.98 7.37
C VAL A 119 -10.29 -10.90 8.89
N VAL A 120 -9.43 -11.59 9.64
CA VAL A 120 -9.42 -11.53 11.12
C VAL A 120 -9.02 -10.13 11.60
N GLU A 121 -8.00 -9.53 10.98
CA GLU A 121 -7.54 -8.19 11.32
C GLU A 121 -8.63 -7.14 11.07
N LEU A 122 -9.36 -7.26 9.97
CA LEU A 122 -10.47 -6.36 9.62
C LEU A 122 -11.64 -6.39 10.60
N VAL A 123 -11.92 -7.53 11.22
CA VAL A 123 -12.95 -7.64 12.28
C VAL A 123 -12.45 -7.10 13.62
N GLY A 124 -11.14 -7.16 13.87
CA GLY A 124 -10.49 -6.57 15.05
C GLY A 124 -10.83 -7.24 16.39
N ASN A 125 -11.70 -8.25 16.40
CA ASN A 125 -12.09 -9.01 17.59
C ASN A 125 -11.74 -10.51 17.44
N PRO A 126 -10.57 -10.94 17.95
CA PRO A 126 -10.11 -12.33 17.81
C PRO A 126 -10.92 -13.34 18.63
N ASN A 127 -11.78 -12.89 19.56
CA ASN A 127 -12.66 -13.78 20.31
C ASN A 127 -13.89 -14.19 19.48
N VAL A 128 -14.26 -13.37 18.49
CA VAL A 128 -15.43 -13.57 17.63
C VAL A 128 -15.01 -14.21 16.32
N LEU A 129 -13.93 -13.75 15.68
CA LEU A 129 -13.43 -14.31 14.43
C LEU A 129 -11.93 -14.57 14.54
N TRP A 130 -11.51 -15.82 14.32
CA TRP A 130 -10.09 -16.17 14.35
C TRP A 130 -9.75 -17.24 13.32
N LYS A 131 -8.47 -17.28 12.95
CA LYS A 131 -7.89 -18.34 12.13
C LYS A 131 -7.40 -19.47 13.04
N GLN A 132 -8.02 -20.63 12.93
CA GLN A 132 -7.57 -21.85 13.59
C GLN A 132 -6.55 -22.56 12.68
N LYS A 133 -5.27 -22.38 13.03
CA LYS A 133 -4.16 -23.06 12.35
C LYS A 133 -4.09 -24.52 12.79
N GLU A 134 -4.22 -25.41 11.84
CA GLU A 134 -4.10 -26.85 12.06
C GLU A 134 -2.70 -27.36 11.67
N PRO A 135 -2.15 -28.38 12.36
CA PRO A 135 -0.91 -29.04 11.96
C PRO A 135 -1.02 -29.64 10.54
N ARG A 136 0.10 -29.65 9.79
CA ARG A 136 0.12 -30.23 8.43
C ARG A 136 -0.24 -31.72 8.37
N SER A 137 -0.14 -32.43 9.49
CA SER A 137 -0.48 -33.85 9.65
C SER A 137 -1.92 -34.08 10.14
N SER A 138 -2.69 -33.01 10.39
CA SER A 138 -4.09 -33.11 10.81
C SER A 138 -4.99 -33.47 9.63
N SER A 139 -6.06 -34.22 9.88
CA SER A 139 -7.17 -34.37 8.93
C SER A 139 -7.93 -33.06 8.74
N ASP A 140 -7.79 -32.14 9.69
CA ASP A 140 -8.46 -30.85 9.69
C ASP A 140 -7.58 -29.82 8.98
N ASN A 141 -8.16 -29.11 8.00
CA ASN A 141 -7.49 -28.01 7.32
C ASN A 141 -7.48 -26.76 8.22
N THR A 142 -6.48 -25.89 8.02
CA THR A 142 -6.53 -24.53 8.59
C THR A 142 -7.83 -23.84 8.14
N ARG A 143 -8.56 -23.28 9.11
CA ARG A 143 -9.92 -22.78 8.93
C ARG A 143 -10.10 -21.42 9.60
N LEU A 144 -10.99 -20.62 9.04
CA LEU A 144 -11.49 -19.38 9.62
C LEU A 144 -12.75 -19.72 10.42
N VAL A 145 -12.80 -19.35 11.70
CA VAL A 145 -13.86 -19.72 12.64
C VAL A 145 -14.52 -18.45 13.17
N LEU A 146 -15.84 -18.36 12.98
CA LEU A 146 -16.70 -17.32 13.56
C LEU A 146 -17.48 -17.92 14.73
N ASP A 147 -17.51 -17.25 15.88
CA ASP A 147 -18.29 -17.64 17.06
C ASP A 147 -18.99 -16.43 17.68
N LEU A 148 -20.23 -16.18 17.26
CA LEU A 148 -21.09 -15.08 17.72
C LEU A 148 -21.48 -15.19 19.20
N ARG A 149 -21.20 -16.34 19.79
CA ARG A 149 -21.42 -16.68 21.20
C ARG A 149 -20.44 -15.92 22.12
N ASN A 150 -19.31 -15.49 21.56
CA ASN A 150 -18.25 -14.74 22.24
C ASN A 150 -18.35 -13.22 22.00
N GLY A 151 -19.38 -12.76 21.31
CA GLY A 151 -19.61 -11.36 20.98
C GLY A 151 -20.13 -11.18 19.56
N ASP A 152 -20.57 -9.96 19.27
CA ASP A 152 -21.15 -9.61 17.98
C ASP A 152 -20.09 -9.23 16.94
N LEU A 153 -20.45 -9.41 15.68
CA LEU A 153 -19.70 -8.82 14.57
C LEU A 153 -19.92 -7.30 14.53
N PRO A 154 -18.92 -6.51 14.11
CA PRO A 154 -19.14 -5.08 13.91
C PRO A 154 -20.15 -4.84 12.79
N GLU A 155 -21.02 -3.84 12.93
CA GLU A 155 -22.02 -3.48 11.91
C GLU A 155 -21.37 -3.13 10.55
N MET A 156 -20.14 -2.62 10.58
CA MET A 156 -19.36 -2.27 9.39
C MET A 156 -17.94 -2.85 9.46
N VAL A 157 -17.48 -3.36 8.32
CA VAL A 157 -16.09 -3.79 8.10
C VAL A 157 -15.55 -3.06 6.88
N ALA A 158 -14.44 -2.34 7.03
CA ALA A 158 -13.80 -1.57 5.96
C ALA A 158 -14.76 -0.60 5.20
N GLY A 159 -15.71 0.01 5.92
CA GLY A 159 -16.69 0.93 5.32
C GLY A 159 -17.83 0.25 4.55
N HIS A 160 -17.96 -1.08 4.67
CA HIS A 160 -19.05 -1.87 4.11
C HIS A 160 -19.91 -2.46 5.23
N GLU A 161 -21.22 -2.33 5.11
CA GLU A 161 -22.20 -2.90 6.05
C GLU A 161 -22.22 -4.44 5.95
N LEU A 162 -22.25 -5.12 7.09
CA LEU A 162 -22.41 -6.56 7.14
C LEU A 162 -23.90 -6.92 7.03
N GLU A 163 -24.22 -7.92 6.21
CA GLU A 163 -25.60 -8.41 6.03
C GLU A 163 -26.02 -9.38 7.14
N VAL A 164 -25.20 -9.53 8.18
CA VAL A 164 -25.44 -10.47 9.28
C VAL A 164 -26.29 -9.78 10.33
N THR A 165 -27.60 -10.05 10.31
CA THR A 165 -28.49 -9.62 11.38
C THR A 165 -28.13 -10.39 12.65
N THR A 166 -27.52 -9.70 13.62
CA THR A 166 -27.46 -10.17 15.00
C THR A 166 -28.90 -10.29 15.51
N ALA A 167 -29.24 -11.45 16.09
CA ALA A 167 -30.55 -11.70 16.68
C ALA A 167 -30.68 -10.99 18.03
#